data_AF-A0A2V5R6H9-F1
#
_entry.id   AF-A0A2V5R6H9-F1
#
_cell.length_a   1.000
_cell.length_b   1.000
_cell.length_c   1.000
_cell.angle_alpha   90.00
_cell.angle_beta   90.00
_cell.angle_gamma   90.00
#
_symmetry.space_group_name_H-M   'P 1'
#
loop_
_entity.id
_entity.type
_entity.pdbx_description
1 polymer ?
#
loop_
_entity_poly.entity_id
_entity_poly.type
_entity_poly.pdbx_seq_one_letter_code
_entity_poly.pdbx_strand_id
1 'polypeptide(L)'
;MTREQTRAYIGLVKWRNQLLALFCLLAFAGLGVLYFQHWVIRKPFGIILFVGEGLSPARLAPTRAYAAGAGTRLNLDSMEHAALVINYSKDFAAPDQAAAATAIATGDRVTNRAIATNGDGKPIKSIVELARERGRATGLVTDTKLTDPTNAVFYAHPSEPSDAEKIAAEFVDRGNIDIAMGGGAAQFLPVTKNGERQDKRDLLLELRGNGFDIVRTRAELEAVPAWRRPKLFGIFSTGELAFAN
;
A
#
# COMPACT_ATOMS: atom_id res chain seq x y z
N MET A 1 -69.63 18.33 21.90
CA MET A 1 -68.44 18.79 21.15
C MET A 1 -68.93 19.50 19.90
N THR A 2 -68.58 20.77 19.70
CA THR A 2 -69.05 21.56 18.55
C THR A 2 -68.32 21.16 17.27
N ARG A 3 -68.93 21.36 16.09
CA ARG A 3 -68.33 21.01 14.78
C ARG A 3 -66.90 21.57 14.60
N GLU A 4 -66.60 22.72 15.19
CA GLU A 4 -65.27 23.34 15.17
C GLU A 4 -64.26 22.60 16.05
N GLN A 5 -64.64 22.19 17.26
CA GLN A 5 -63.78 21.39 18.15
C GLN A 5 -63.43 20.03 17.52
N THR A 6 -64.37 19.41 16.82
CA THR A 6 -64.15 18.15 16.10
C THR A 6 -63.17 18.33 14.93
N ARG A 7 -63.27 19.43 14.17
CA ARG A 7 -62.33 19.75 13.08
C ARG A 7 -60.91 20.02 13.59
N ALA A 8 -60.77 20.76 14.68
CA ALA A 8 -59.46 21.05 15.29
C ALA A 8 -58.79 19.77 15.83
N TYR A 9 -59.55 18.90 16.50
CA TYR A 9 -59.06 17.61 16.99
C TYR A 9 -58.62 16.68 15.84
N ILE A 10 -59.42 16.57 14.77
CA ILE A 10 -59.06 15.78 13.57
C ILE A 10 -57.78 16.33 12.91
N GLY A 11 -57.64 17.66 12.83
CA GLY A 11 -56.43 18.31 12.31
C GLY A 11 -55.18 17.98 13.13
N LEU A 12 -55.28 18.04 14.46
CA LEU A 12 -54.20 17.70 15.39
C LEU A 12 -53.76 16.23 15.25
N VAL A 13 -54.72 15.30 15.18
CA VAL A 13 -54.45 13.85 15.01
C VAL A 13 -53.80 13.58 13.65
N LYS A 14 -54.26 14.23 12.58
CA LYS A 14 -53.67 14.10 11.24
C LYS A 14 -52.23 14.60 11.21
N TRP A 15 -51.93 15.75 11.83
CA TRP A 15 -50.59 16.29 11.92
C TRP A 15 -49.65 15.40 12.75
N ARG A 16 -50.12 14.88 13.90
CA ARG A 16 -49.36 13.91 14.71
C ARG A 16 -49.03 12.65 13.91
N ASN A 17 -50.00 12.10 13.17
CA ASN A 17 -49.79 10.91 12.36
C ASN A 17 -48.84 11.18 11.18
N GLN A 18 -48.88 12.37 10.58
CA GLN A 18 -47.94 12.78 9.54
C GLN A 18 -46.51 12.91 10.08
N LEU A 19 -46.33 13.48 11.28
CA LEU A 19 -45.02 13.54 11.95
C LEU A 19 -44.51 12.15 12.31
N LEU A 20 -45.38 11.27 12.82
CA LEU A 20 -45.01 9.88 13.11
C LEU A 20 -44.60 9.13 11.84
N ALA A 21 -45.35 9.31 10.75
CA ALA A 21 -45.03 8.71 9.45
C ALA A 21 -43.69 9.23 8.90
N LEU A 22 -43.43 10.54 9.01
CA LEU A 22 -42.15 11.13 8.60
C LEU A 22 -41.00 10.58 9.45
N PHE A 23 -41.17 10.49 10.77
CA PHE A 23 -40.18 9.90 11.67
C PHE A 23 -39.88 8.44 11.30
N CYS A 24 -40.92 7.61 11.08
CA CYS A 24 -40.73 6.22 10.67
C CYS A 24 -40.02 6.11 9.31
N LEU A 25 -40.35 6.98 8.35
CA LEU A 25 -39.70 7.00 7.04
C LEU A 25 -38.21 7.38 7.16
N LEU A 26 -37.89 8.41 7.95
CA LEU A 26 -36.50 8.81 8.19
C LEU A 26 -35.72 7.74 8.96
N ALA A 27 -36.33 7.10 9.95
CA ALA A 27 -35.72 6.00 10.69
C ALA A 27 -35.45 4.79 9.77
N PHE A 28 -36.41 4.42 8.92
CA PHE A 28 -36.24 3.33 7.96
C PHE A 28 -35.16 3.65 6.91
N ALA A 29 -35.13 4.88 6.38
CA ALA A 29 -34.08 5.32 5.47
C ALA A 29 -32.70 5.30 6.15
N GLY A 30 -32.59 5.80 7.38
CA GLY A 30 -31.35 5.80 8.16
C GLY A 30 -30.85 4.38 8.46
N LEU A 31 -31.75 3.49 8.90
CA LEU A 31 -31.44 2.08 9.11
C LEU A 31 -31.06 1.37 7.81
N GLY A 32 -31.71 1.71 6.70
CA GLY A 32 -31.38 1.19 5.37
C GLY A 32 -29.98 1.59 4.91
N VAL A 33 -29.58 2.84 5.12
CA VAL A 33 -28.22 3.32 4.83
C VAL A 33 -27.19 2.61 5.71
N LEU A 34 -27.46 2.50 7.02
CA LEU A 34 -26.58 1.80 7.95
C LEU A 34 -26.42 0.32 7.58
N TYR A 35 -27.52 -0.36 7.27
CA TYR A 35 -27.51 -1.74 6.82
C TYR A 35 -26.68 -1.90 5.56
N PHE A 36 -26.92 -1.06 4.55
CA PHE A 36 -26.19 -1.12 3.29
C PHE A 36 -24.67 -0.91 3.48
N GLN A 37 -24.27 0.10 4.25
CA GLN A 37 -22.85 0.42 4.46
C GLN A 37 -22.08 -0.62 5.27
N HIS A 38 -22.73 -1.30 6.21
CA HIS A 38 -22.07 -2.22 7.13
C HIS A 38 -22.19 -3.68 6.70
N TRP A 39 -23.29 -4.06 6.04
CA TRP A 39 -23.62 -5.46 5.75
C TRP A 39 -23.62 -5.79 4.26
N VAL A 40 -23.91 -4.82 3.39
CA VAL A 40 -23.96 -5.06 1.93
C VAL A 40 -22.61 -4.75 1.28
N ILE A 41 -21.98 -3.63 1.64
CA ILE A 41 -20.63 -3.29 1.13
C ILE A 41 -19.60 -4.21 1.79
N ARG A 42 -19.21 -5.28 1.09
CA ARG A 42 -18.06 -6.11 1.48
C ARG A 42 -16.77 -5.32 1.30
N LYS A 43 -16.26 -4.76 2.40
CA LYS A 43 -14.94 -4.12 2.41
C LYS A 43 -13.87 -5.21 2.50
N PRO A 44 -12.77 -5.13 1.71
CA PRO A 44 -11.69 -6.09 1.82
C PRO A 44 -11.08 -6.01 3.23
N PHE A 45 -10.81 -7.18 3.82
CA PHE A 45 -10.12 -7.25 5.12
C PHE A 45 -8.66 -6.78 5.01
N GLY A 46 -8.00 -7.13 3.90
CA GLY A 46 -6.64 -6.74 3.56
C GLY A 46 -6.44 -6.72 2.05
N ILE A 47 -5.37 -6.08 1.61
CA ILE A 47 -4.98 -5.97 0.20
C ILE A 47 -3.54 -6.50 0.10
N ILE A 48 -3.31 -7.45 -0.80
CA ILE A 48 -1.97 -7.91 -1.18
C ILE A 48 -1.78 -7.48 -2.63
N LEU A 49 -0.82 -6.60 -2.85
CA LEU A 49 -0.48 -6.07 -4.17
C LEU A 49 0.83 -6.70 -4.64
N PHE A 50 0.78 -7.38 -5.78
CA PHE A 50 1.96 -7.86 -6.48
C PHE A 50 2.28 -6.90 -7.63
N VAL A 51 3.49 -6.33 -7.60
CA VAL A 51 4.00 -5.46 -8.68
C VAL A 51 5.08 -6.24 -9.41
N GLY A 52 4.80 -6.66 -10.65
CA GLY A 52 5.78 -7.32 -11.51
C GLY A 52 6.42 -6.31 -12.45
N GLU A 53 7.71 -6.06 -12.30
CA GLU A 53 8.41 -5.09 -13.15
C GLU A 53 8.45 -5.55 -14.61
N GLY A 54 7.94 -4.70 -15.50
CA GLY A 54 7.81 -5.00 -16.93
C GLY A 54 6.91 -6.20 -17.26
N LEU A 55 6.02 -6.61 -16.35
CA LEU A 55 5.04 -7.65 -16.61
C LEU A 55 4.13 -7.22 -17.76
N SER A 56 4.25 -7.92 -18.89
CA SER A 56 3.46 -7.66 -20.09
C SER A 56 3.02 -8.98 -20.72
N PRO A 57 1.97 -8.97 -21.56
CA PRO A 57 1.57 -10.18 -22.31
C PRO A 57 2.74 -10.83 -23.07
N ALA A 58 3.68 -10.03 -23.58
CA ALA A 58 4.88 -10.49 -24.28
C ALA A 58 5.87 -11.25 -23.37
N ARG A 59 5.89 -10.98 -22.05
CA ARG A 59 6.67 -11.75 -21.07
C ARG A 59 5.93 -12.98 -20.55
N LEU A 60 4.60 -12.93 -20.44
CA LEU A 60 3.81 -14.05 -19.91
C LEU A 60 3.89 -15.31 -20.77
N ALA A 61 3.88 -15.17 -22.11
CA ALA A 61 3.96 -16.32 -23.01
C ALA A 61 5.26 -17.14 -22.86
N PRO A 62 6.48 -16.55 -22.93
CA PRO A 62 7.70 -17.31 -22.69
C PRO A 62 7.81 -17.81 -21.25
N THR A 63 7.28 -17.10 -20.24
CA THR A 63 7.24 -17.60 -18.86
C THR A 63 6.43 -18.90 -18.74
N ARG A 64 5.27 -19.01 -19.40
CA ARG A 64 4.49 -20.27 -19.44
C ARG A 64 5.29 -21.39 -20.11
N ALA A 65 5.92 -21.09 -21.25
CA ALA A 65 6.75 -22.05 -21.98
C ALA A 65 7.92 -22.57 -21.14
N TYR A 66 8.60 -21.69 -20.41
CA TYR A 66 9.68 -22.05 -19.50
C TYR A 66 9.19 -22.88 -18.30
N ALA A 67 8.06 -22.51 -17.71
CA ALA A 67 7.55 -23.16 -16.50
C ALA A 67 7.23 -24.65 -16.69
N ALA A 68 6.45 -25.00 -17.72
CA ALA A 68 6.17 -26.41 -18.06
C ALA A 68 5.66 -26.59 -19.51
N GLY A 69 5.96 -25.65 -20.42
CA GLY A 69 5.51 -25.68 -21.81
C GLY A 69 4.31 -24.77 -22.10
N ALA A 70 3.98 -24.59 -23.39
CA ALA A 70 3.06 -23.54 -23.85
C ALA A 70 1.63 -23.63 -23.29
N GLY A 71 1.17 -24.82 -22.89
CA GLY A 71 -0.16 -25.03 -22.29
C GLY A 71 -0.23 -24.75 -20.78
N THR A 72 0.90 -24.42 -20.15
CA THR A 72 0.97 -24.19 -18.69
C THR A 72 0.20 -22.94 -18.32
N ARG A 73 -0.59 -23.03 -17.24
CA ARG A 73 -1.21 -21.86 -16.62
C ARG A 73 -0.37 -21.38 -15.44
N LEU A 74 -0.09 -20.08 -15.40
CA LEU A 74 0.52 -19.43 -14.24
C LEU A 74 -0.56 -19.21 -13.17
N ASN A 75 -0.16 -19.03 -11.90
CA ASN A 75 -1.11 -18.64 -10.85
C ASN A 75 -1.84 -17.33 -11.19
N LEU A 76 -1.18 -16.41 -11.91
CA LEU A 76 -1.81 -15.19 -12.42
C LEU A 76 -3.01 -15.49 -13.33
N ASP A 77 -2.97 -16.58 -14.10
CA ASP A 77 -4.03 -16.96 -15.04
C ASP A 77 -5.29 -17.49 -14.30
N SER A 78 -5.20 -17.72 -12.99
CA SER A 78 -6.34 -18.12 -12.15
C SER A 78 -7.14 -16.94 -11.59
N MET A 79 -6.66 -15.70 -11.76
CA MET A 79 -7.40 -14.51 -11.33
C MET A 79 -8.67 -14.33 -12.16
N GLU A 80 -9.81 -14.13 -11.49
CA GLU A 80 -11.13 -14.02 -12.13
C GLU A 80 -11.26 -12.79 -13.04
N HIS A 81 -10.52 -11.73 -12.72
CA HIS A 81 -10.61 -10.45 -13.40
C HIS A 81 -9.26 -10.03 -13.97
N ALA A 82 -9.30 -9.51 -15.19
CA ALA A 82 -8.15 -8.93 -15.88
C ALA A 82 -8.56 -7.59 -16.50
N ALA A 83 -7.64 -6.63 -16.48
CA ALA A 83 -7.82 -5.32 -17.07
C ALA A 83 -6.53 -4.85 -17.75
N LEU A 84 -6.67 -4.04 -18.79
CA LEU A 84 -5.55 -3.34 -19.41
C LEU A 84 -5.40 -1.97 -18.75
N VAL A 85 -4.17 -1.61 -18.37
CA VAL A 85 -3.85 -0.35 -17.72
C VAL A 85 -2.97 0.49 -18.64
N ILE A 86 -3.37 1.75 -18.83
CA ILE A 86 -2.57 2.75 -19.57
C ILE A 86 -1.76 3.56 -18.55
N ASN A 87 -0.43 3.43 -18.57
CA ASN A 87 0.46 3.84 -17.48
C ASN A 87 1.47 4.96 -17.81
N TYR A 88 1.28 5.76 -18.88
CA TYR A 88 2.17 6.88 -19.21
C TYR A 88 2.40 7.85 -18.03
N SER A 89 3.58 8.46 -17.97
CA SER A 89 3.93 9.49 -16.99
C SER A 89 3.50 10.88 -17.48
N LYS A 90 3.61 11.93 -16.66
CA LYS A 90 3.20 13.29 -17.07
C LYS A 90 4.04 13.87 -18.21
N ASP A 91 5.24 13.35 -18.43
CA ASP A 91 6.24 13.87 -19.36
C ASP A 91 6.68 12.86 -20.43
N PHE A 92 6.37 11.57 -20.30
CA PHE A 92 6.71 10.55 -21.29
C PHE A 92 5.59 9.52 -21.52
N ALA A 93 5.45 9.08 -22.77
CA ALA A 93 4.53 7.98 -23.14
C ALA A 93 4.96 6.64 -22.52
N ALA A 94 6.27 6.40 -22.42
CA ALA A 94 6.85 5.29 -21.69
C ALA A 94 7.36 5.82 -20.33
N PRO A 95 6.70 5.49 -19.21
CA PRO A 95 7.11 5.95 -17.89
C PRO A 95 8.40 5.23 -17.47
N ASP A 96 9.18 5.86 -16.59
CA ASP A 96 10.15 5.10 -15.80
C ASP A 96 9.47 4.36 -14.63
N GLN A 97 10.22 3.50 -13.95
CA GLN A 97 9.70 2.71 -12.84
C GLN A 97 9.19 3.57 -11.67
N ALA A 98 9.84 4.71 -11.40
CA ALA A 98 9.46 5.62 -10.31
C ALA A 98 8.08 6.24 -10.56
N ALA A 99 7.83 6.77 -11.75
CA ALA A 99 6.55 7.37 -12.10
C ALA A 99 5.44 6.33 -12.21
N ALA A 100 5.74 5.16 -12.81
CA ALA A 100 4.77 4.06 -12.92
C ALA A 100 4.36 3.53 -11.55
N ALA A 101 5.32 3.28 -10.66
CA ALA A 101 5.05 2.80 -9.30
C ALA A 101 4.37 3.88 -8.45
N THR A 102 4.71 5.17 -8.62
CA THR A 102 4.01 6.27 -7.95
C THR A 102 2.53 6.27 -8.30
N ALA A 103 2.19 6.16 -9.59
CA ALA A 103 0.79 6.12 -10.02
C ALA A 103 0.02 4.94 -9.40
N ILE A 104 0.66 3.78 -9.23
CA ILE A 104 0.09 2.62 -8.54
C ILE A 104 -0.07 2.89 -7.03
N ALA A 105 0.95 3.47 -6.40
CA ALA A 105 1.00 3.68 -4.96
C ALA A 105 0.05 4.77 -4.49
N THR A 106 -0.12 5.85 -5.26
CA THR A 106 -0.82 7.07 -4.83
C THR A 106 -2.12 7.33 -5.60
N GLY A 107 -2.26 6.75 -6.80
CA GLY A 107 -3.34 7.07 -7.74
C GLY A 107 -3.07 8.29 -8.61
N ASP A 108 -1.95 8.99 -8.42
CA ASP A 108 -1.60 10.20 -9.16
C ASP A 108 -0.42 9.96 -10.11
N ARG A 109 -0.59 10.36 -11.37
CA ARG A 109 0.53 10.39 -12.33
C ARG A 109 1.48 11.51 -12.00
N VAL A 110 2.78 11.24 -12.15
CA VAL A 110 3.88 12.18 -11.90
C VAL A 110 4.84 12.18 -13.08
N THR A 111 5.81 13.10 -13.10
CA THR A 111 6.89 13.08 -14.09
C THR A 111 7.86 11.94 -13.79
N ASN A 112 8.64 11.51 -14.79
CA ASN A 112 9.70 10.53 -14.58
C ASN A 112 10.64 10.96 -13.43
N ARG A 113 11.21 9.98 -12.74
CA ARG A 113 12.06 10.08 -11.54
C ARG A 113 11.36 10.54 -10.26
N ALA A 114 10.12 11.05 -10.32
CA ALA A 114 9.42 11.44 -9.10
C ALA A 114 9.02 10.22 -8.26
N ILE A 115 9.24 10.30 -6.95
CA ILE A 115 8.89 9.27 -5.97
C ILE A 115 7.83 9.85 -5.05
N ALA A 116 6.57 9.51 -5.29
CA ALA A 116 5.42 9.93 -4.49
C ALA A 116 5.37 11.45 -4.21
N THR A 117 5.83 12.28 -5.15
CA THR A 117 5.83 13.74 -5.09
C THR A 117 5.19 14.33 -6.33
N ASN A 118 4.44 15.42 -6.17
CA ASN A 118 3.82 16.12 -7.29
C ASN A 118 4.82 17.07 -7.98
N GLY A 119 4.38 17.77 -9.03
CA GLY A 119 5.23 18.71 -9.78
C GLY A 119 5.75 19.91 -8.97
N ASP A 120 5.15 20.20 -7.81
CA ASP A 120 5.61 21.24 -6.88
C ASP A 120 6.57 20.67 -5.82
N GLY A 121 6.93 19.38 -5.91
CA GLY A 121 7.73 18.68 -4.89
C GLY A 121 6.94 18.33 -3.61
N LYS A 122 5.61 18.47 -3.60
CA LYS A 122 4.79 18.14 -2.43
C LYS A 122 4.55 16.62 -2.35
N PRO A 123 4.64 16.02 -1.15
CA PRO A 123 4.28 14.62 -0.93
C PRO A 123 2.85 14.29 -1.37
N ILE A 124 2.67 13.14 -2.01
CA ILE A 124 1.37 12.54 -2.36
C ILE A 124 1.25 11.24 -1.55
N LYS A 125 0.22 11.12 -0.71
CA LYS A 125 0.09 9.97 0.19
C LYS A 125 -0.02 8.65 -0.57
N SER A 126 0.76 7.66 -0.15
CA SER A 126 0.67 6.31 -0.69
C SER A 126 -0.48 5.51 -0.06
N ILE A 127 -0.88 4.41 -0.69
CA ILE A 127 -1.85 3.46 -0.14
C ILE A 127 -1.39 2.86 1.19
N VAL A 128 -0.07 2.73 1.41
CA VAL A 128 0.53 2.24 2.66
C VAL A 128 0.37 3.28 3.76
N GLU A 129 0.60 4.56 3.48
CA GLU A 129 0.35 5.64 4.45
C GLU A 129 -1.13 5.76 4.78
N LEU A 130 -2.00 5.69 3.77
CA LEU A 130 -3.46 5.67 3.96
C LEU A 130 -3.96 4.47 4.76
N ALA A 131 -3.29 3.32 4.66
CA ALA A 131 -3.56 2.13 5.45
C ALA A 131 -3.10 2.31 6.91
N ARG A 132 -1.89 2.85 7.10
CA ARG A 132 -1.34 3.18 8.42
C ARG A 132 -2.21 4.17 9.18
N GLU A 133 -2.66 5.25 8.54
CA GLU A 133 -3.59 6.24 9.11
C GLU A 133 -4.93 5.62 9.54
N ARG A 134 -5.32 4.51 8.91
CA ARG A 134 -6.52 3.74 9.25
C ARG A 134 -6.25 2.62 10.26
N GLY A 135 -5.09 2.59 10.90
CA GLY A 135 -4.71 1.57 11.89
C GLY A 135 -4.55 0.18 11.30
N ARG A 136 -4.28 0.06 10.00
CA ARG A 136 -4.01 -1.22 9.33
C ARG A 136 -2.52 -1.57 9.44
N ALA A 137 -2.24 -2.86 9.54
CA ALA A 137 -0.88 -3.35 9.40
C ALA A 137 -0.39 -3.13 7.96
N THR A 138 0.89 -2.78 7.80
CA THR A 138 1.48 -2.49 6.49
C THR A 138 2.75 -3.29 6.27
N GLY A 139 2.95 -3.72 5.02
CA GLY A 139 4.09 -4.54 4.65
C GLY A 139 4.63 -4.19 3.26
N LEU A 140 5.92 -4.41 3.07
CA LEU A 140 6.64 -4.26 1.80
C LEU A 140 7.60 -5.44 1.65
N VAL A 141 7.47 -6.18 0.55
CA VAL A 141 8.34 -7.33 0.26
C VAL A 141 8.80 -7.20 -1.18
N THR A 142 10.10 -7.34 -1.39
CA THR A 142 10.74 -7.20 -2.70
C THR A 142 11.92 -8.16 -2.85
N ASP A 143 12.24 -8.52 -4.08
CA ASP A 143 13.47 -9.20 -4.47
C ASP A 143 14.62 -8.22 -4.80
N THR A 144 14.34 -6.93 -4.88
CA THR A 144 15.34 -5.89 -5.15
C THR A 144 15.76 -5.16 -3.86
N LYS A 145 16.39 -3.98 -3.97
CA LYS A 145 16.71 -3.16 -2.79
C LYS A 145 15.45 -2.47 -2.28
N LEU A 146 15.29 -2.40 -0.96
CA LEU A 146 14.16 -1.70 -0.33
C LEU A 146 14.09 -0.20 -0.67
N THR A 147 15.20 0.40 -1.09
CA THR A 147 15.28 1.82 -1.50
C THR A 147 15.02 2.04 -2.99
N ASP A 148 14.87 0.98 -3.79
CA ASP A 148 14.63 1.17 -5.22
C ASP A 148 13.34 1.95 -5.45
N PRO A 149 13.24 2.79 -6.50
CA PRO A 149 12.09 3.66 -6.69
C PRO A 149 10.75 2.92 -6.67
N THR A 150 10.67 1.72 -7.26
CA THR A 150 9.48 0.86 -7.26
C THR A 150 8.95 0.55 -5.85
N ASN A 151 9.86 0.49 -4.87
CA ASN A 151 9.56 0.19 -3.47
C ASN A 151 9.41 1.47 -2.63
N ALA A 152 10.28 2.46 -2.86
CA ALA A 152 10.34 3.72 -2.13
C ALA A 152 9.05 4.53 -2.22
N VAL A 153 8.34 4.49 -3.35
CA VAL A 153 7.06 5.20 -3.56
C VAL A 153 5.97 4.85 -2.55
N PHE A 154 6.10 3.73 -1.85
CA PHE A 154 5.14 3.32 -0.83
C PHE A 154 5.40 3.96 0.54
N TYR A 155 6.58 4.53 0.80
CA TYR A 155 6.91 5.04 2.14
C TYR A 155 7.71 6.35 2.18
N ALA A 156 8.37 6.75 1.10
CA ALA A 156 9.26 7.91 1.06
C ALA A 156 8.75 9.00 0.10
N HIS A 157 9.15 10.24 0.37
CA HIS A 157 8.89 11.39 -0.50
C HIS A 157 10.17 12.23 -0.62
N PRO A 158 11.24 11.66 -1.22
CA PRO A 158 12.55 12.26 -1.20
C PRO A 158 12.59 13.55 -2.03
N SER A 159 13.33 14.54 -1.53
CA SER A 159 13.67 15.74 -2.31
C SER A 159 14.62 15.43 -3.47
N GLU A 160 15.46 14.39 -3.31
CA GLU A 160 16.39 13.90 -4.32
C GLU A 160 16.11 12.40 -4.55
N PRO A 161 15.31 12.04 -5.57
CA PRO A 161 14.90 10.66 -5.81
C PRO A 161 16.03 9.67 -6.12
N SER A 162 17.22 10.17 -6.50
CA SER A 162 18.40 9.32 -6.68
C SER A 162 19.23 9.10 -5.41
N ASP A 163 18.89 9.76 -4.30
CA ASP A 163 19.62 9.67 -3.04
C ASP A 163 19.09 8.52 -2.18
N ALA A 164 19.62 7.32 -2.45
CA ALA A 164 19.23 6.11 -1.73
C ALA A 164 19.56 6.18 -0.22
N GLU A 165 20.58 6.95 0.18
CA GLU A 165 20.93 7.16 1.59
C GLU A 165 19.81 7.91 2.32
N LYS A 166 19.25 8.96 1.70
CA LYS A 166 18.08 9.67 2.25
C LYS A 166 16.80 8.85 2.19
N ILE A 167 16.58 8.10 1.12
CA ILE A 167 15.41 7.21 1.02
C ILE A 167 15.43 6.17 2.14
N ALA A 168 16.58 5.54 2.40
CA ALA A 168 16.72 4.59 3.51
C ALA A 168 16.47 5.26 4.88
N ALA A 169 16.92 6.50 5.07
CA ALA A 169 16.64 7.26 6.30
C ALA A 169 15.13 7.51 6.49
N GLU A 170 14.43 7.93 5.42
CA GLU A 170 12.98 8.16 5.48
C GLU A 170 12.19 6.90 5.88
N PHE A 171 12.65 5.70 5.49
CA PHE A 171 12.05 4.45 5.95
C PHE A 171 12.02 4.37 7.49
N VAL A 172 13.15 4.66 8.13
CA VAL A 172 13.31 4.61 9.60
C VAL A 172 12.54 5.75 10.26
N ASP A 173 12.68 6.96 9.72
CA ASP A 173 12.20 8.19 10.34
C ASP A 173 10.66 8.31 10.29
N ARG A 174 10.01 7.76 9.26
CA ARG A 174 8.54 7.81 9.11
C ARG A 174 7.81 6.71 9.88
N GLY A 175 8.40 5.51 10.01
CA GLY A 175 7.82 4.41 10.78
C GLY A 175 6.48 3.88 10.25
N ASN A 176 6.22 4.03 8.94
CA ASN A 176 4.93 3.71 8.31
C ASN A 176 4.76 2.23 7.90
N ILE A 177 5.81 1.41 8.00
CA ILE A 177 5.83 -0.01 7.60
C ILE A 177 6.10 -0.91 8.81
N ASP A 178 5.29 -1.95 9.02
CA ASP A 178 5.51 -2.93 10.11
C ASP A 178 6.42 -4.07 9.67
N ILE A 179 6.31 -4.49 8.41
CA ILE A 179 7.08 -5.60 7.84
C ILE A 179 7.77 -5.11 6.56
N ALA A 180 9.09 -5.12 6.53
CA ALA A 180 9.86 -4.87 5.31
C ALA A 180 10.82 -6.01 5.06
N MET A 181 10.88 -6.53 3.83
CA MET A 181 11.76 -7.62 3.46
C MET A 181 12.33 -7.40 2.06
N GLY A 182 13.65 -7.48 1.92
CA GLY A 182 14.32 -7.33 0.63
C GLY A 182 15.85 -7.33 0.71
N GLY A 183 16.50 -6.71 -0.27
CA GLY A 183 17.93 -6.47 -0.31
C GLY A 183 18.32 -5.04 0.09
N GLY A 184 19.58 -4.70 -0.16
CA GLY A 184 20.11 -3.33 -0.03
C GLY A 184 20.78 -3.02 1.30
N ALA A 185 21.33 -4.01 2.02
CA ALA A 185 21.90 -3.79 3.36
C ALA A 185 22.96 -2.69 3.41
N ALA A 186 23.70 -2.47 2.31
CA ALA A 186 24.72 -1.44 2.24
C ALA A 186 24.15 -0.02 2.49
N GLN A 187 22.94 0.26 2.01
CA GLN A 187 22.30 1.60 2.12
C GLN A 187 21.79 1.92 3.52
N PHE A 188 21.68 0.90 4.38
CA PHE A 188 21.26 1.02 5.78
C PHE A 188 22.44 1.04 6.76
N LEU A 189 23.68 0.83 6.28
CA LEU A 189 24.88 0.74 7.13
C LEU A 189 25.87 1.86 6.81
N PRO A 190 26.61 2.36 7.82
CA PRO A 190 27.66 3.34 7.59
C PRO A 190 28.87 2.70 6.91
N VAL A 191 29.69 3.51 6.23
CA VAL A 191 30.95 3.04 5.62
C VAL A 191 31.87 2.31 6.59
N THR A 192 31.84 2.65 7.89
CA THR A 192 32.60 1.98 8.95
C THR A 192 32.14 0.55 9.23
N LYS A 193 30.98 0.13 8.72
CA LYS A 193 30.40 -1.22 8.85
C LYS A 193 30.17 -1.86 7.48
N ASN A 194 31.00 -1.53 6.49
CA ASN A 194 30.92 -2.02 5.11
C ASN A 194 29.59 -1.66 4.42
N GLY A 195 29.00 -0.51 4.74
CA GLY A 195 27.87 0.05 4.02
C GLY A 195 28.26 1.22 3.12
N GLU A 196 27.24 1.94 2.65
CA GLU A 196 27.35 3.06 1.71
C GLU A 196 27.12 4.42 2.38
N ARG A 197 26.53 4.46 3.59
CA ARG A 197 26.10 5.72 4.21
C ARG A 197 27.29 6.57 4.68
N GLN A 198 27.28 7.84 4.29
CA GLN A 198 28.30 8.83 4.64
C GLN A 198 27.98 9.57 5.94
N ASP A 199 26.71 9.60 6.35
CA ASP A 199 26.23 10.29 7.55
C ASP A 199 26.53 9.57 8.88
N LYS A 200 27.23 8.43 8.81
CA LYS A 200 27.63 7.59 9.94
C LYS A 200 26.48 6.92 10.71
N ARG A 201 25.22 7.03 10.24
CA ARG A 201 24.07 6.36 10.85
C ARG A 201 24.11 4.86 10.59
N ASP A 202 23.73 4.09 11.61
CA ASP A 202 23.45 2.65 11.49
C ASP A 202 21.95 2.44 11.59
N LEU A 203 21.28 2.47 10.45
CA LEU A 203 19.83 2.39 10.38
C LEU A 203 19.30 1.04 10.83
N LEU A 204 20.07 -0.04 10.69
CA LEU A 204 19.66 -1.35 11.21
C LEU A 204 19.64 -1.36 12.75
N LEU A 205 20.60 -0.68 13.38
CA LEU A 205 20.60 -0.49 14.83
C LEU A 205 19.46 0.42 15.28
N GLU A 206 19.18 1.51 14.56
CA GLU A 206 18.05 2.40 14.84
C GLU A 206 16.71 1.67 14.72
N LEU A 207 16.51 0.87 13.66
CA LEU A 207 15.31 0.04 13.50
C LEU A 207 15.13 -0.95 14.65
N ARG A 208 16.22 -1.59 15.10
CA ARG A 208 16.18 -2.44 16.29
C ARG A 208 15.76 -1.66 17.54
N GLY A 209 16.28 -0.45 17.71
CA GLY A 209 15.84 0.49 18.76
C GLY A 209 14.35 0.85 18.66
N ASN A 210 13.82 0.91 17.44
CA ASN A 210 12.41 1.15 17.15
C ASN A 210 11.52 -0.11 17.25
N GLY A 211 12.05 -1.20 17.80
CA GLY A 211 11.31 -2.43 18.09
C GLY A 211 11.19 -3.41 16.93
N PHE A 212 12.00 -3.26 15.88
CA PHE A 212 12.08 -4.24 14.80
C PHE A 212 12.96 -5.43 15.19
N ASP A 213 12.48 -6.63 14.91
CA ASP A 213 13.33 -7.80 14.78
C ASP A 213 14.05 -7.72 13.43
N ILE A 214 15.39 -7.68 13.46
CA ILE A 214 16.22 -7.62 12.25
C ILE A 214 16.64 -9.03 11.89
N VAL A 215 16.26 -9.49 10.69
CA VAL A 215 16.63 -10.80 10.16
C VAL A 215 17.44 -10.64 8.88
N ARG A 216 18.48 -11.46 8.71
CA ARG A 216 19.43 -11.37 7.59
C ARG A 216 19.58 -12.68 6.84
N THR A 217 19.03 -13.77 7.36
CA THR A 217 19.07 -15.08 6.74
C THR A 217 17.71 -15.74 6.74
N ARG A 218 17.53 -16.73 5.87
CA ARG A 218 16.33 -17.56 5.84
C ARG A 218 16.08 -18.24 7.19
N ALA A 219 17.12 -18.78 7.82
CA ALA A 219 17.02 -19.45 9.11
C ALA A 219 16.56 -18.50 10.22
N GLU A 220 17.08 -17.27 10.24
CA GLU A 220 16.63 -16.24 11.18
C GLU A 220 15.17 -15.86 10.96
N LEU A 221 14.73 -15.72 9.70
CA LEU A 221 13.34 -15.46 9.35
C LEU A 221 12.41 -16.60 9.80
N GLU A 222 12.78 -17.85 9.54
CA GLU A 222 12.00 -19.05 9.92
C GLU A 222 11.95 -19.24 11.45
N ALA A 223 12.93 -18.70 12.19
CA ALA A 223 12.96 -18.73 13.65
C ALA A 223 12.08 -17.64 14.31
N VAL A 224 11.53 -16.68 13.56
CA VAL A 224 10.66 -15.64 14.12
C VAL A 224 9.36 -16.26 14.64
N PRO A 225 9.04 -16.14 15.94
CA PRO A 225 7.86 -16.80 16.49
C PRO A 225 6.56 -16.18 15.96
N ALA A 226 5.73 -16.99 15.29
CA ALA A 226 4.48 -16.53 14.67
C ALA A 226 3.43 -15.97 15.65
N TRP A 227 3.52 -16.31 16.94
CA TRP A 227 2.62 -15.79 17.98
C TRP A 227 2.95 -14.35 18.38
N ARG A 228 4.20 -13.90 18.12
CA ARG A 228 4.60 -12.51 18.27
C ARG A 228 4.17 -11.80 16.99
N ARG A 229 3.64 -10.58 17.11
CA ARG A 229 3.44 -9.67 15.97
C ARG A 229 4.55 -8.61 15.94
N PRO A 230 5.84 -9.01 15.85
CA PRO A 230 6.90 -8.02 15.88
C PRO A 230 6.83 -7.19 14.61
N LYS A 231 7.32 -5.96 14.70
CA LYS A 231 7.80 -5.29 13.50
C LYS A 231 9.00 -6.09 13.00
N LEU A 232 9.05 -6.37 11.70
CA LEU A 232 10.06 -7.25 11.10
C LEU A 232 10.78 -6.52 9.98
N PHE A 233 12.11 -6.54 10.03
CA PHE A 233 12.95 -6.00 8.97
C PHE A 233 13.92 -7.07 8.48
N GLY A 234 13.59 -7.67 7.33
CA GLY A 234 14.41 -8.67 6.65
C GLY A 234 15.30 -8.04 5.59
N ILE A 235 16.62 -8.15 5.74
CA ILE A 235 17.57 -7.64 4.76
C ILE A 235 18.63 -8.69 4.43
N PHE A 236 18.43 -9.36 3.29
CA PHE A 236 19.06 -10.65 3.00
C PHE A 236 20.28 -10.58 2.09
N SER A 237 20.54 -9.42 1.49
CA SER A 237 21.67 -9.18 0.59
C SER A 237 22.22 -7.78 0.79
N THR A 238 23.52 -7.60 0.51
CA THR A 238 24.18 -6.29 0.47
C THR A 238 23.60 -5.42 -0.63
N GLY A 239 23.32 -6.01 -1.80
CA GLY A 239 22.63 -5.37 -2.94
C GLY A 239 21.26 -5.98 -3.16
N GLU A 240 20.86 -6.19 -4.41
CA GLU A 240 19.64 -6.94 -4.76
C GLU A 240 19.77 -8.41 -4.32
N LEU A 241 18.63 -9.12 -4.19
CA LEU A 241 18.69 -10.56 -4.01
C LEU A 241 19.15 -11.23 -5.32
N ALA A 242 19.78 -12.40 -5.18
CA ALA A 242 20.16 -13.20 -6.34
C ALA A 242 18.91 -13.69 -7.08
N PHE A 243 18.98 -13.72 -8.41
CA PHE A 243 17.94 -14.34 -9.23
C PHE A 243 17.73 -15.80 -8.83
N ALA A 244 16.50 -16.27 -8.94
CA ALA A 244 16.20 -17.68 -8.77
C ALA A 244 16.92 -18.50 -9.84
N ASN A 245 17.60 -19.57 -9.42
CA ASN A 245 18.24 -20.56 -10.30
C ASN A 245 17.21 -21.54 -10.85
#